data_AF-A0A9E5TBZ2-F1
#
_entry.id   AF-A0A9E5TBZ2-F1
#
_cell.length_a   1.000
_cell.length_b   1.000
_cell.length_c   1.000
_cell.angle_alpha   90.00
_cell.angle_beta   90.00
_cell.angle_gamma   90.00
#
_symmetry.space_group_name_H-M   'P 1'
#
loop_
_entity.id
_entity.type
_entity.pdbx_description
1 polymer ?
#
loop_
_entity_poly.entity_id
_entity_poly.type
_entity_poly.pdbx_seq_one_letter_code
_entity_poly.pdbx_strand_id
1 'polypeptide(L)'
;MKFFQKTFLSFLFIATFFLVTPQGVQASLPTEKQFTGHVFDQSSDLYYMRARYYDPVIGRFLSPDMKKDVLNRYGYARNNPFRFVDPTGEEEQPP
;
A
#
# COMPACT_ATOMS: atom_id res chain seq x y z
N MET A 1 35.76 -38.63 -47.23
CA MET A 1 34.97 -37.54 -47.86
C MET A 1 33.73 -37.31 -46.99
N LYS A 2 33.55 -36.09 -46.46
CA LYS A 2 32.44 -35.59 -45.58
C LYS A 2 32.51 -36.01 -44.09
N PHE A 3 33.55 -35.64 -43.36
CA PHE A 3 33.60 -34.52 -42.39
C PHE A 3 32.56 -33.37 -42.55
N PHE A 4 32.20 -32.77 -41.41
CA PHE A 4 31.44 -31.52 -41.19
C PHE A 4 29.90 -31.60 -41.20
N GLN A 5 29.27 -30.93 -40.22
CA GLN A 5 27.82 -30.63 -40.07
C GLN A 5 27.05 -31.34 -38.93
N LYS A 6 27.61 -31.61 -37.74
CA LYS A 6 26.76 -31.99 -36.59
C LYS A 6 27.31 -31.69 -35.18
N THR A 7 27.89 -30.51 -34.95
CA THR A 7 28.19 -30.02 -33.58
C THR A 7 28.36 -28.49 -33.57
N PHE A 8 27.32 -27.73 -33.90
CA PHE A 8 27.39 -26.26 -33.75
C PHE A 8 26.00 -25.64 -33.53
N LEU A 9 25.28 -26.06 -32.49
CA LEU A 9 24.13 -25.30 -32.00
C LEU A 9 23.78 -25.63 -30.54
N SER A 10 24.75 -25.45 -29.64
CA SER A 10 24.51 -25.54 -28.18
C SER A 10 25.20 -24.43 -27.38
N PHE A 11 25.70 -23.39 -28.03
CA PHE A 11 26.51 -22.35 -27.39
C PHE A 11 26.05 -20.92 -27.70
N LEU A 12 24.74 -20.67 -27.75
CA LEU A 12 24.19 -19.31 -27.85
C LEU A 12 22.96 -19.04 -26.96
N PHE A 13 22.78 -19.83 -25.89
CA PHE A 13 21.66 -19.62 -24.94
C PHE A 13 22.08 -19.47 -23.47
N ILE A 14 23.38 -19.34 -23.20
CA ILE A 14 23.90 -19.24 -21.82
C ILE A 14 24.40 -17.82 -21.49
N ALA A 15 24.62 -16.96 -22.49
CA ALA A 15 25.26 -15.66 -22.26
C ALA A 15 24.32 -14.49 -21.91
N THR A 16 23.00 -14.64 -22.03
CA THR A 16 22.04 -13.57 -21.67
C THR A 16 21.53 -13.66 -20.24
N PHE A 17 21.88 -14.70 -19.49
CA PHE A 17 21.40 -14.90 -18.12
C PHE A 17 22.32 -14.33 -17.02
N PHE A 18 23.43 -13.69 -17.40
CA PHE A 18 24.47 -13.24 -16.44
C PHE A 18 24.59 -11.72 -16.27
N LEU A 19 23.65 -10.93 -16.79
CA LEU A 19 23.57 -9.47 -16.52
C LEU A 19 22.29 -9.06 -15.80
N VAL A 20 21.56 -9.98 -15.16
CA VAL A 20 20.57 -9.58 -14.15
C VAL A 20 21.31 -9.54 -12.83
N THR A 21 21.81 -8.35 -12.48
CA THR A 21 22.13 -8.05 -11.08
C THR A 21 20.92 -8.44 -10.24
N PRO A 22 21.04 -9.22 -9.16
CA PRO A 22 19.99 -9.28 -8.16
C PRO A 22 19.98 -7.90 -7.49
N GLN A 23 19.32 -6.92 -8.12
CA GLN A 23 18.73 -5.84 -7.38
C GLN A 23 17.87 -6.55 -6.36
N GLY A 24 18.26 -6.47 -5.09
CA GLY A 24 17.46 -7.00 -4.01
C GLY A 24 16.09 -6.39 -4.19
N VAL A 25 15.16 -7.19 -4.74
CA VAL A 25 13.75 -6.87 -4.68
C VAL A 25 13.50 -6.94 -3.20
N GLN A 26 13.61 -5.79 -2.54
CA GLN A 26 13.01 -5.59 -1.24
C GLN A 26 11.54 -5.80 -1.52
N ALA A 27 11.10 -7.06 -1.44
CA ALA A 27 9.72 -7.39 -1.25
C ALA A 27 9.40 -6.79 0.12
N SER A 28 9.10 -5.50 0.13
CA SER A 28 8.23 -4.94 1.15
C SER A 28 6.99 -5.79 1.02
N LEU A 29 6.87 -6.80 1.90
CA LEU A 29 5.61 -7.51 2.07
C LEU A 29 4.58 -6.39 2.18
N PRO A 30 3.54 -6.36 1.35
CA PRO A 30 2.52 -5.33 1.44
C PRO A 30 2.04 -5.41 2.88
N THR A 31 2.47 -4.47 3.70
CA THR A 31 2.11 -4.47 5.10
C THR A 31 0.66 -4.03 5.03
N GLU A 32 -0.23 -5.01 5.10
CA GLU A 32 -1.66 -4.84 4.88
C GLU A 32 -2.20 -3.72 5.77
N LYS A 33 -1.62 -3.57 6.97
CA LYS A 33 -1.89 -2.49 7.90
C LYS A 33 -0.78 -1.43 7.85
N GLN A 34 -1.18 -0.20 7.60
CA GLN A 34 -0.32 0.96 7.53
C GLN A 34 -0.72 1.97 8.62
N PHE A 35 -1.27 3.12 8.24
CA PHE A 35 -1.56 4.23 9.15
C PHE A 35 -2.55 3.80 10.25
N THR A 36 -2.13 4.00 11.50
CA THR A 36 -2.89 3.65 12.72
C THR A 36 -3.48 2.22 12.72
N GLY A 37 -2.84 1.28 12.02
CA GLY A 37 -3.28 -0.11 11.93
C GLY A 37 -4.38 -0.37 10.89
N HIS A 38 -4.69 0.60 10.03
CA HIS A 38 -5.70 0.50 8.98
C HIS A 38 -5.12 0.11 7.62
N VAL A 39 -5.97 -0.44 6.77
CA VAL A 39 -5.55 -0.94 5.46
C VAL A 39 -5.42 0.20 4.47
N PHE A 40 -4.30 0.23 3.75
CA PHE A 40 -4.11 1.16 2.65
C PHE A 40 -4.56 0.52 1.35
N ASP A 41 -5.53 1.13 0.69
CA ASP A 41 -5.99 0.75 -0.63
C ASP A 41 -5.14 1.47 -1.69
N GLN A 42 -4.23 0.73 -2.30
CA GLN A 42 -3.33 1.23 -3.36
C GLN A 42 -4.06 1.65 -4.64
N SER A 43 -5.30 1.18 -4.85
CA SER A 43 -6.06 1.53 -6.07
C SER A 43 -6.70 2.92 -5.99
N SER A 44 -7.00 3.36 -4.77
CA SER A 44 -7.65 4.64 -4.51
C SER A 44 -6.77 5.66 -3.78
N ASP A 45 -5.59 5.24 -3.30
CA ASP A 45 -4.69 6.01 -2.44
C ASP A 45 -5.34 6.46 -1.11
N LEU A 46 -6.27 5.64 -0.60
CA LEU A 46 -7.03 5.92 0.62
C LEU A 46 -6.75 4.89 1.71
N TYR A 47 -6.97 5.29 2.96
CA TYR A 47 -6.98 4.39 4.10
C TYR A 47 -8.41 3.92 4.38
N TYR A 48 -8.63 2.61 4.32
CA TYR A 48 -9.86 1.99 4.75
C TYR A 48 -9.86 1.82 6.27
N MET A 49 -10.54 2.73 6.97
CA MET A 49 -10.69 2.72 8.43
C MET A 49 -12.00 2.04 8.85
N ARG A 50 -12.34 0.90 8.23
CA ARG A 50 -13.53 0.06 8.52
C ARG A 50 -14.87 0.72 8.18
N ALA A 51 -15.27 1.77 8.88
CA ALA A 51 -16.52 2.47 8.63
C ALA A 51 -16.41 3.51 7.50
N ARG A 52 -15.22 4.09 7.31
CA ARG A 52 -14.99 5.21 6.39
C ARG A 52 -13.65 5.10 5.67
N TYR A 53 -13.59 5.73 4.50
CA TYR A 53 -12.34 5.98 3.79
C TYR A 53 -11.75 7.32 4.23
N TYR A 54 -10.48 7.29 4.61
CA TYR A 54 -9.68 8.44 5.00
C TYR A 54 -8.68 8.79 3.91
N ASP A 55 -8.68 10.05 3.50
CA ASP A 55 -7.71 10.59 2.56
C ASP A 55 -6.55 11.25 3.33
N PRO A 56 -5.33 10.71 3.21
CA PRO A 56 -4.16 11.23 3.91
C PRO A 56 -3.63 12.54 3.33
N VAL A 57 -3.95 12.89 2.09
CA VAL A 57 -3.50 14.10 1.41
C VAL A 57 -4.24 15.32 1.98
N ILE A 58 -5.55 15.21 2.14
CA ILE A 58 -6.38 16.29 2.73
C ILE A 58 -6.54 16.17 4.25
N GLY A 59 -6.26 14.99 4.82
CA GLY A 59 -6.39 14.71 6.25
C GLY A 59 -7.83 14.59 6.75
N ARG A 60 -8.75 14.04 5.95
CA ARG A 60 -10.20 13.97 6.25
C ARG A 60 -10.84 12.69 5.73
N PHE A 61 -12.03 12.38 6.26
CA PHE A 61 -12.87 11.31 5.72
C PHE A 61 -13.64 11.76 4.47
N LEU A 62 -13.89 10.83 3.55
CA LEU A 62 -14.70 11.08 2.35
C LEU A 62 -16.20 11.01 2.61
N SER A 63 -16.62 10.25 3.63
CA SER A 63 -18.01 10.12 4.03
C SER A 63 -18.26 10.82 5.37
N PRO A 64 -19.46 11.42 5.56
CA PRO A 64 -19.78 12.07 6.81
C PRO A 64 -20.05 11.03 7.90
N ASP A 65 -19.71 11.38 9.14
CA ASP A 65 -20.06 10.60 10.32
C ASP A 65 -21.58 10.40 10.44
N MET A 66 -22.00 9.22 10.88
CA MET A 66 -23.41 8.93 11.16
C MET A 66 -23.91 9.69 12.40
N LYS A 67 -23.01 10.05 13.33
CA LYS A 67 -23.32 10.89 14.48
C LYS A 67 -23.70 12.30 14.01
N LYS A 68 -24.98 12.66 14.20
CA LYS A 68 -25.53 13.96 13.77
C LYS A 68 -25.10 15.13 14.65
N ASP A 69 -24.66 14.87 15.87
CA ASP A 69 -24.29 15.91 16.86
C ASP A 69 -22.85 16.45 16.70
N VAL A 70 -22.12 16.01 15.67
CA VAL A 70 -20.74 16.45 15.43
C VAL A 70 -20.72 17.58 14.42
N LEU A 71 -20.11 18.72 14.79
CA LEU A 71 -20.00 19.90 13.92
C LEU A 71 -19.15 19.62 12.66
N ASN A 72 -18.06 18.85 12.81
CA ASN A 72 -17.16 18.46 11.73
C ASN A 72 -17.30 16.96 11.41
N ARG A 73 -18.28 16.61 10.57
CA ARG A 73 -18.60 15.21 10.23
C ARG A 73 -17.56 14.50 9.35
N TYR A 74 -16.61 15.25 8.79
CA TYR A 74 -15.55 14.73 7.93
C TYR A 74 -14.17 14.76 8.62
N GLY A 75 -14.10 15.24 9.86
CA GLY A 75 -12.85 15.39 10.59
C GLY A 75 -12.27 14.05 11.03
N TYR A 76 -10.95 13.95 11.02
CA TYR A 76 -10.21 12.86 11.66
C TYR A 76 -9.66 13.34 13.01
N ALA A 77 -9.81 12.52 14.06
CA ALA A 77 -9.14 12.72 15.36
C ALA A 77 -9.34 14.14 15.98
N ARG A 78 -10.53 14.74 15.85
CA ARG A 78 -10.80 16.16 16.20
C ARG A 78 -9.82 17.19 15.63
N ASN A 79 -9.26 16.94 14.45
CA ASN A 79 -8.15 17.72 13.87
C ASN A 79 -6.88 17.75 14.75
N ASN A 80 -6.71 16.79 15.66
CA ASN A 80 -5.53 16.63 16.49
C ASN A 80 -5.05 15.15 16.50
N PRO A 81 -4.45 14.69 15.38
CA PRO A 81 -4.00 13.30 15.22
C PRO A 81 -2.78 12.94 16.08
N PHE A 82 -2.16 13.90 16.77
CA PHE A 82 -1.10 13.64 17.75
C PHE A 82 -1.66 13.16 19.09
N ARG A 83 -2.90 13.56 19.41
CA ARG A 83 -3.55 13.24 20.69
C ARG A 83 -4.65 12.21 20.56
N PHE A 84 -5.24 12.05 19.38
CA PHE A 84 -6.35 11.13 19.19
C PHE A 84 -6.11 10.25 17.97
N VAL A 85 -6.62 9.02 18.06
CA VAL A 85 -6.66 8.06 16.96
C VAL A 85 -8.10 7.57 16.84
N ASP A 86 -8.59 7.30 15.62
CA ASP A 86 -9.89 6.66 15.38
C ASP A 86 -9.67 5.21 14.93
N PRO A 87 -9.80 4.21 15.82
CA PRO A 87 -9.55 2.80 15.49
C PRO A 87 -10.70 2.12 14.73
N THR A 88 -11.89 2.73 14.70
CA THR A 88 -13.09 2.14 14.08
C THR A 88 -13.56 2.91 12.85
N GLY A 89 -13.05 4.12 12.65
CA GLY A 89 -13.55 5.07 11.67
C GLY A 89 -14.89 5.69 12.11
N GLU A 90 -15.26 5.67 13.38
CA GLU A 90 -16.52 6.23 13.90
C GLU A 90 -16.32 7.09 15.16
N GLU A 91 -15.23 6.88 15.90
CA GLU A 91 -14.99 7.60 17.13
C GLU A 91 -13.51 7.68 17.44
N GLU A 92 -13.06 8.91 17.69
CA GLU A 92 -11.73 9.18 18.18
C GLU A 92 -11.58 8.79 19.66
N GLN A 93 -10.51 8.05 19.96
CA GLN A 93 -10.15 7.67 21.32
C GLN A 93 -8.86 8.37 21.75
N PRO A 94 -8.71 8.73 23.03
CA PRO A 94 -7.39 9.06 23.57
C PRO A 94 -6.46 7.83 23.48
N PRO A 95 -5.14 8.01 23.48
CA PRO A 95 -4.18 6.91 23.42
C PRO A 95 -4.30 5.96 24.62
#